data_AF-A0AAV4TBL6-F1
#
_entry.id   AF-A0AAV4TBL6-F1
#
_cell.length_a   1.000
_cell.length_b   1.000
_cell.length_c   1.000
_cell.angle_alpha   90.00
_cell.angle_beta   90.00
_cell.angle_gamma   90.00
#
_symmetry.space_group_name_H-M   'P 1'
#
loop_
_entity.id
_entity.type
_entity.pdbx_description
1 polymer ?
#
loop_
_entity_poly.entity_id
_entity_poly.type
_entity_poly.pdbx_seq_one_letter_code
_entity_poly.pdbx_strand_id
1 'polypeptide(L)'
;MIGHPYVMGMLAQQQAFAAQMAHAQAQMQQQQMQQQQQQQQQLLKQPEVLSEEKLQEKARKWQQVQSKRYAEKRKFGFVDAQKEDMPPEHIRKIIRDHGDMSSRKYRHDKRVYLGALKYMPHAVLKLMENMPMPWEQIRDVKVLYHITGAITFVNEIPWVIEPVYIAQWGTMWIMMRREKERSSTF
;
A
#
# COMPACT_ATOMS: atom_id res chain seq x y z
N MET A 1 46.99 -68.93 78.50
CA MET A 1 46.55 -67.52 78.51
C MET A 1 46.07 -67.19 77.11
N ILE A 2 44.76 -67.21 76.86
CA ILE A 2 44.19 -67.05 75.50
C ILE A 2 42.97 -66.13 75.63
N GLY A 3 42.99 -64.98 74.96
CA GLY A 3 41.90 -63.99 74.92
C GLY A 3 41.75 -63.37 73.52
N HIS A 4 40.50 -63.21 73.09
CA HIS A 4 40.02 -63.01 71.72
C HIS A 4 40.22 -61.60 71.10
N PRO A 5 40.28 -61.49 69.75
CA PRO A 5 40.37 -60.22 69.03
C PRO A 5 38.99 -59.81 68.48
N TYR A 6 38.19 -59.00 69.19
CA TYR A 6 36.91 -58.54 68.62
C TYR A 6 36.41 -57.13 69.02
N VAL A 7 37.22 -56.30 69.68
CA VAL A 7 36.73 -55.01 70.23
C VAL A 7 37.14 -53.77 69.41
N MET A 8 38.07 -53.88 68.44
CA MET A 8 38.59 -52.72 67.69
C MET A 8 37.88 -52.40 66.36
N GLY A 9 37.00 -53.26 65.84
CA GLY A 9 36.35 -53.06 64.52
C GLY A 9 35.09 -52.17 64.51
N MET A 10 34.37 -52.09 65.64
CA MET A 10 33.07 -51.41 65.70
C MET A 10 33.18 -49.89 65.94
N LEU A 11 34.26 -49.40 66.58
CA LEU A 11 34.45 -47.97 66.83
C LEU A 11 34.90 -47.20 65.58
N ALA A 12 35.72 -47.83 64.72
CA ALA A 12 36.23 -47.23 63.48
C ALA A 12 35.12 -47.10 62.42
N GLN A 13 34.19 -48.07 62.34
CA GLN A 13 33.06 -48.01 61.41
C GLN A 13 32.02 -46.96 61.84
N GLN A 14 31.86 -46.73 63.15
CA GLN A 14 30.98 -45.69 63.68
C GLN A 14 31.55 -44.27 63.44
N GLN A 15 32.86 -44.07 63.56
CA GLN A 15 33.51 -42.80 63.25
C GLN A 15 33.52 -42.48 61.74
N ALA A 16 33.70 -43.48 60.88
CA ALA A 16 33.64 -43.30 59.42
C ALA A 16 32.22 -42.93 58.94
N PHE A 17 31.18 -43.54 59.52
CA PHE A 17 29.79 -43.21 59.21
C PHE A 17 29.39 -41.81 59.76
N ALA A 18 29.89 -41.44 60.95
CA ALA A 18 29.69 -40.10 61.51
C ALA A 18 30.39 -39.00 60.67
N ALA A 19 31.60 -39.26 60.17
CA ALA A 19 32.31 -38.33 59.28
C ALA A 19 31.60 -38.15 57.93
N GLN A 20 31.06 -39.24 57.34
CA GLN A 20 30.25 -39.15 56.13
C GLN A 20 28.94 -38.38 56.34
N MET A 21 28.25 -38.58 57.47
CA MET A 21 27.06 -37.78 57.80
C MET A 21 27.41 -36.30 58.05
N ALA A 22 28.54 -35.99 58.69
CA ALA A 22 29.00 -34.62 58.89
C ALA A 22 29.35 -33.92 57.56
N HIS A 23 30.03 -34.62 56.64
CA HIS A 23 30.30 -34.09 55.30
C HIS A 23 29.02 -33.94 54.46
N ALA A 24 28.07 -34.86 54.55
CA ALA A 24 26.78 -34.77 53.86
C ALA A 24 25.93 -33.61 54.40
N GLN A 25 25.91 -33.39 55.72
CA GLN A 25 25.26 -32.23 56.34
C GLN A 25 25.97 -30.92 55.96
N ALA A 26 27.30 -30.89 55.95
CA ALA A 26 28.06 -29.70 55.53
C ALA A 26 27.83 -29.35 54.05
N GLN A 27 27.73 -30.34 53.16
CA GLN A 27 27.41 -30.13 51.75
C GLN A 27 25.96 -29.63 51.55
N MET A 28 24.98 -30.22 52.24
CA MET A 28 23.59 -29.73 52.19
C MET A 28 23.48 -28.29 52.70
N GLN A 29 24.21 -27.94 53.76
CA GLN A 29 24.20 -26.59 54.32
C GLN A 29 24.91 -25.58 53.38
N GLN A 30 25.98 -25.98 52.69
CA GLN A 30 26.59 -25.18 51.62
C GLN A 30 25.65 -24.98 50.44
N GLN A 31 24.90 -26.01 50.04
CA GLN A 31 23.97 -25.95 48.92
C GLN A 31 22.75 -25.08 49.23
N GLN A 32 22.24 -25.12 50.47
CA GLN A 32 21.20 -24.21 50.94
C GLN A 32 21.69 -22.76 51.00
N MET A 33 22.91 -22.50 51.48
CA MET A 33 23.47 -21.14 51.47
C MET A 33 23.66 -20.60 50.04
N GLN A 34 24.11 -21.42 49.09
CA GLN A 34 24.20 -21.01 47.68
C GLN A 34 22.84 -20.71 47.06
N GLN A 35 21.80 -21.51 47.36
CA GLN A 35 20.43 -21.22 46.91
C GLN A 35 19.88 -19.93 47.52
N GLN A 36 20.13 -19.68 48.81
CA GLN A 36 19.69 -18.45 49.47
C GLN A 36 20.42 -17.22 48.92
N GLN A 37 21.71 -17.33 48.58
CA GLN A 37 22.47 -16.27 47.93
C GLN A 37 21.97 -15.99 46.49
N GLN A 38 21.64 -17.02 45.71
CA GLN A 38 21.08 -16.84 44.37
C GLN A 38 19.67 -16.23 44.41
N GLN A 39 18.85 -16.59 45.39
CA GLN A 39 17.51 -16.04 45.55
C GLN A 39 17.55 -14.57 46.01
N GLN A 40 18.51 -14.20 46.85
CA GLN A 40 18.71 -12.81 47.28
C GLN A 40 19.29 -11.93 46.17
N GLN A 41 20.10 -12.47 45.26
CA GLN A 41 20.57 -11.76 44.05
C GLN A 41 19.46 -11.52 43.02
N GLN A 42 18.43 -12.37 42.96
CA GLN A 42 17.29 -12.15 42.07
C GLN A 42 16.31 -11.07 42.55
N LEU A 43 16.25 -10.79 43.85
CA LEU A 43 15.37 -9.76 44.44
C LEU A 43 15.91 -8.32 44.35
N LEU A 44 17.18 -8.13 43.99
CA LEU A 44 17.85 -6.81 43.92
C LEU A 44 18.07 -6.28 42.50
N LYS A 45 17.48 -6.90 41.48
CA LYS A 45 17.38 -6.30 40.14
C LYS A 45 16.39 -5.14 40.19
N GLN A 46 16.86 -4.01 40.72
CA GLN A 46 16.15 -2.74 40.62
C GLN A 46 15.79 -2.51 39.16
N PRO A 47 14.58 -2.05 38.84
CA PRO A 47 14.23 -1.70 37.47
C PRO A 47 15.27 -0.68 37.02
N GLU A 48 16.08 -1.01 36.01
CA GLU A 48 17.02 -0.03 35.45
C GLU A 48 16.23 1.23 35.15
N VAL A 49 16.53 2.29 35.90
CA VAL A 49 15.94 3.60 35.70
C VAL A 49 16.41 4.01 34.31
N LEU A 50 15.55 3.87 33.32
CA LEU A 50 15.86 4.25 31.94
C LEU A 50 16.36 5.70 32.01
N SER A 51 17.54 5.96 31.44
CA SER A 51 18.06 7.32 31.37
C SER A 51 17.02 8.24 30.73
N GLU A 52 16.95 9.49 31.22
CA GLU A 52 16.04 10.53 30.73
C GLU A 52 16.04 10.60 29.19
N GLU A 53 17.23 10.43 28.59
CA GLU A 53 17.47 10.40 27.15
C GLU A 53 16.77 9.23 26.44
N LYS A 54 16.84 8.02 27.00
CA LYS A 54 16.12 6.84 26.46
C LYS A 54 14.60 7.01 26.59
N LEU A 55 14.13 7.69 27.64
CA LEU A 55 12.71 8.00 27.83
C LEU A 55 12.22 9.02 26.79
N GLN A 56 12.98 10.09 26.56
CA GLN A 56 12.70 11.09 25.54
C GLN A 56 12.71 10.49 24.13
N GLU A 57 13.65 9.61 23.83
CA GLU A 57 13.70 8.93 22.55
C GLU A 57 12.47 8.02 22.34
N LYS A 58 12.05 7.31 23.38
CA LYS A 58 10.84 6.47 23.36
C LYS A 58 9.58 7.33 23.19
N ALA A 59 9.48 8.48 23.86
CA ALA A 59 8.39 9.43 23.71
C ALA A 59 8.33 10.01 22.29
N ARG A 60 9.47 10.41 21.73
CA ARG A 60 9.58 10.91 20.35
C ARG A 60 9.15 9.85 19.33
N LYS A 61 9.64 8.61 19.49
CA LYS A 61 9.25 7.47 18.64
C LYS A 61 7.75 7.18 18.76
N TRP A 62 7.20 7.21 19.98
CA TRP A 62 5.78 7.02 20.21
C TRP A 62 4.95 8.10 19.52
N GLN A 63 5.31 9.38 19.67
CA GLN A 63 4.61 10.49 19.04
C GLN A 63 4.65 10.40 17.51
N GLN A 64 5.79 10.01 16.92
CA GLN A 64 5.90 9.77 15.48
C GLN A 64 4.98 8.62 15.00
N VAL A 65 4.91 7.53 15.75
CA VAL A 65 4.04 6.39 15.41
C VAL A 65 2.57 6.76 15.54
N GLN A 66 2.19 7.46 16.61
CA GLN A 66 0.81 7.90 16.83
C GLN A 66 0.37 8.89 15.75
N SER A 67 1.18 9.90 15.46
CA SER A 67 0.91 10.88 14.39
C SER A 67 0.75 10.20 13.03
N LYS A 68 1.58 9.20 12.70
CA LYS A 68 1.45 8.43 11.45
C LYS A 68 0.25 7.48 11.45
N ARG A 69 -0.07 6.87 12.59
CA ARG A 69 -1.15 5.87 12.73
C ARG A 69 -2.53 6.53 12.61
N TYR A 70 -2.69 7.69 13.23
CA TYR A 70 -3.95 8.45 13.27
C TYR A 70 -3.93 9.67 12.32
N ALA A 71 -3.06 9.64 11.32
CA ALA A 71 -3.06 10.64 10.26
C ALA A 71 -4.43 10.67 9.57
N GLU A 72 -4.87 11.86 9.15
CA GLU A 72 -6.18 12.09 8.52
C GLU A 72 -6.43 11.19 7.31
N LYS A 73 -5.39 10.93 6.51
CA LYS A 73 -5.39 9.98 5.38
C LYS A 73 -5.66 8.51 5.74
N ARG A 74 -5.65 8.16 7.02
CA ARG A 74 -5.93 6.80 7.53
C ARG A 74 -7.26 6.71 8.26
N LYS A 75 -8.02 7.81 8.34
CA LYS A 75 -9.37 7.78 8.90
C LYS A 75 -10.27 6.92 8.02
N PHE A 76 -11.19 6.20 8.66
CA PHE A 76 -12.23 5.47 7.95
C PHE A 76 -13.08 6.46 7.14
N GLY A 77 -13.32 6.16 5.86
CA GLY A 77 -13.98 7.08 4.94
C GLY A 77 -13.08 8.13 4.30
N PHE A 78 -11.75 8.03 4.46
CA PHE A 78 -10.83 8.85 3.68
C PHE A 78 -10.92 8.48 2.19
N VAL A 79 -11.30 9.46 1.38
CA VAL A 79 -11.25 9.37 -0.09
C VAL A 79 -9.93 9.97 -0.52
N ASP A 80 -9.16 9.19 -1.28
CA ASP A 80 -7.87 9.64 -1.81
C ASP A 80 -8.06 10.77 -2.83
N ALA A 81 -6.97 11.46 -3.17
CA ALA A 81 -7.01 12.54 -4.14
C ALA A 81 -7.60 12.07 -5.48
N GLN A 82 -8.43 12.93 -6.09
CA GLN A 82 -9.00 12.65 -7.40
C GLN A 82 -7.87 12.55 -8.44
N LYS A 83 -8.03 11.63 -9.40
CA LYS A 83 -7.09 11.54 -10.52
C LYS A 83 -7.14 12.83 -11.33
N GLU A 84 -6.01 13.51 -11.42
CA GLU A 84 -5.86 14.70 -12.25
C GLU A 84 -5.64 14.34 -13.72
N ASP A 85 -5.89 15.32 -14.59
CA ASP A 85 -5.71 15.18 -16.03
C ASP A 85 -4.23 15.05 -16.39
N MET A 86 -3.91 14.03 -17.18
CA MET A 86 -2.57 13.77 -17.67
C MET A 86 -2.26 14.64 -18.91
N PRO A 87 -0.99 14.98 -19.16
CA PRO A 87 -0.63 15.75 -20.34
C PRO A 87 -1.02 15.02 -21.64
N PRO A 88 -1.53 15.72 -22.66
CA PRO A 88 -2.05 15.10 -23.89
C PRO A 88 -0.97 14.38 -24.71
N GLU A 89 0.31 14.71 -24.51
CA GLU A 89 1.43 14.00 -25.14
C GLU A 89 1.55 12.55 -24.67
N HIS A 90 1.11 12.24 -23.46
CA HIS A 90 1.19 10.90 -22.89
C HIS A 90 0.40 9.91 -23.75
N ILE A 91 -0.87 10.21 -24.03
CA ILE A 91 -1.72 9.34 -24.85
C ILE A 91 -1.26 9.32 -26.32
N ARG A 92 -0.84 10.46 -26.87
CA ARG A 92 -0.31 10.55 -28.25
C ARG A 92 0.91 9.65 -28.44
N LYS A 93 1.82 9.64 -27.47
CA LYS A 93 3.00 8.78 -27.48
C LYS A 93 2.63 7.31 -27.37
N ILE A 94 1.71 6.94 -26.47
CA ILE A 94 1.26 5.55 -26.32
C ILE A 94 0.69 5.01 -27.63
N ILE A 95 -0.22 5.75 -28.27
CA ILE A 95 -0.86 5.30 -29.51
C ILE A 95 0.19 5.18 -30.63
N ARG A 96 1.11 6.14 -30.74
CA ARG A 96 2.20 6.09 -31.72
C ARG A 96 3.15 4.91 -31.50
N ASP A 97 3.50 4.62 -30.25
CA ASP A 97 4.40 3.53 -29.87
C ASP A 97 3.78 2.14 -30.11
N HIS A 98 2.49 1.96 -29.86
CA HIS A 98 1.77 0.69 -30.07
C HIS A 98 1.45 0.44 -31.55
N GLY A 99 1.14 1.50 -32.31
CA GLY A 99 0.92 1.44 -33.76
C GLY A 99 -0.10 0.38 -34.16
N ASP A 100 0.31 -0.51 -35.06
CA ASP A 100 -0.50 -1.61 -35.60
C ASP A 100 -0.37 -2.93 -34.80
N MET A 101 0.29 -2.92 -33.63
CA MET A 101 0.52 -4.09 -32.80
C MET A 101 1.32 -5.23 -33.51
N SER A 102 2.05 -4.93 -34.59
CA SER A 102 2.91 -5.90 -35.29
C SER A 102 4.13 -6.31 -34.46
N SER A 103 4.70 -5.37 -33.70
CA SER A 103 5.88 -5.60 -32.86
C SER A 103 5.65 -6.64 -31.77
N ARG A 104 6.62 -7.53 -31.59
CA ARG A 104 6.63 -8.54 -30.51
C ARG A 104 6.68 -7.91 -29.11
N LYS A 105 7.15 -6.67 -29.00
CA LYS A 105 7.25 -5.91 -27.73
C LYS A 105 5.89 -5.79 -27.03
N TYR A 106 4.83 -5.56 -27.79
CA TYR A 106 3.46 -5.33 -27.27
C TYR A 106 2.58 -6.57 -27.33
N ARG A 107 3.18 -7.77 -27.30
CA ARG A 107 2.42 -9.04 -27.39
C ARG A 107 1.41 -9.19 -26.25
N HIS A 108 1.73 -8.68 -25.05
CA HIS A 108 0.90 -8.84 -23.86
C HIS A 108 -0.35 -7.96 -23.91
N ASP A 109 -0.27 -6.81 -24.57
CA ASP A 109 -1.37 -5.85 -24.69
C ASP A 109 -2.41 -6.26 -25.74
N LYS A 110 -2.06 -7.15 -26.69
CA LYS A 110 -2.97 -7.63 -27.75
C LYS A 110 -4.30 -8.17 -27.21
N ARG A 111 -4.26 -8.91 -26.09
CA ARG A 111 -5.47 -9.45 -25.45
C ARG A 111 -6.39 -8.32 -24.97
N VAL A 112 -5.81 -7.24 -24.47
CA VAL A 112 -6.55 -6.08 -23.96
C VAL A 112 -7.23 -5.33 -25.10
N TYR A 113 -6.54 -5.15 -26.24
CA TYR A 113 -7.14 -4.54 -27.45
C TYR A 113 -8.34 -5.34 -27.95
N LEU A 114 -8.25 -6.67 -27.98
CA LEU A 114 -9.39 -7.52 -28.33
C LEU A 114 -10.54 -7.43 -27.31
N GLY A 115 -10.23 -7.35 -26.00
CA GLY A 115 -11.23 -7.16 -24.96
C GLY A 115 -11.93 -5.81 -25.03
N ALA A 116 -11.21 -4.77 -25.43
CA ALA A 116 -11.72 -3.41 -25.56
C ALA A 116 -12.76 -3.28 -26.70
N LEU A 117 -12.71 -4.15 -27.72
CA LEU A 117 -13.65 -4.16 -28.83
C LEU A 117 -15.12 -4.23 -28.38
N LYS A 118 -15.40 -4.91 -27.25
CA LYS A 118 -16.75 -4.97 -26.65
C LYS A 118 -17.34 -3.58 -26.39
N TYR A 119 -16.51 -2.61 -26.05
CA TYR A 119 -16.92 -1.25 -25.69
C TYR A 119 -16.80 -0.25 -26.83
N MET A 120 -16.41 -0.72 -28.02
CA MET A 120 -16.31 0.12 -29.22
C MET A 120 -17.61 0.86 -29.55
N PRO A 121 -18.81 0.25 -29.46
CA PRO A 121 -20.05 0.98 -29.73
C PRO A 121 -20.26 2.18 -28.80
N HIS A 122 -19.83 2.06 -27.54
CA HIS A 122 -19.95 3.16 -26.57
C HIS A 122 -18.94 4.27 -26.86
N ALA A 123 -17.70 3.93 -27.22
CA ALA A 123 -16.70 4.92 -27.61
C ALA A 123 -17.14 5.70 -28.85
N VAL A 124 -17.69 5.02 -29.86
CA VAL A 124 -18.20 5.64 -31.09
C VAL A 124 -19.39 6.54 -30.78
N LEU A 125 -20.34 6.10 -29.95
CA LEU A 125 -21.48 6.94 -29.54
C LEU A 125 -21.01 8.25 -28.88
N LYS A 126 -20.11 8.14 -27.90
CA LYS A 126 -19.54 9.31 -27.18
C LYS A 126 -18.72 10.23 -28.08
N LEU A 127 -18.10 9.68 -29.13
CA LEU A 127 -17.38 10.47 -30.13
C LEU A 127 -18.35 11.23 -31.04
N MET A 128 -19.39 10.55 -31.53
CA MET A 128 -20.37 11.14 -32.46
C MET A 128 -21.28 12.17 -31.80
N GLU A 129 -21.67 11.99 -30.55
CA GLU A 129 -22.48 12.99 -29.84
C GLU A 129 -21.72 14.32 -29.67
N ASN A 130 -20.38 14.27 -29.57
CA ASN A 130 -19.52 15.43 -29.32
C ASN A 130 -18.92 16.02 -30.60
N MET A 131 -19.48 15.72 -31.79
CA MET A 131 -19.02 16.32 -33.05
C MET A 131 -19.00 17.86 -32.97
N PRO A 132 -17.95 18.51 -33.51
CA PRO A 132 -17.88 19.97 -33.54
C PRO A 132 -19.01 20.51 -34.42
N MET A 133 -19.66 21.55 -33.92
CA MET A 133 -20.74 22.21 -34.64
C MET A 133 -20.16 23.06 -35.78
N PRO A 134 -20.89 23.34 -36.87
CA PRO A 134 -20.34 23.99 -38.06
C PRO A 134 -19.87 25.45 -37.85
N TRP A 135 -20.22 26.06 -36.72
CA TRP A 135 -19.71 27.38 -36.29
C TRP A 135 -18.49 27.29 -35.37
N GLU A 136 -18.07 26.08 -34.97
CA GLU A 136 -16.87 25.84 -34.15
C GLU A 136 -15.73 25.36 -35.05
N GLN A 137 -14.56 26.01 -34.96
CA GLN A 137 -13.39 25.59 -35.71
C GLN A 137 -12.67 24.39 -35.07
N ILE A 138 -12.54 24.41 -33.74
CA ILE A 138 -11.90 23.36 -32.94
C ILE A 138 -12.76 23.15 -31.70
N ARG A 139 -12.94 21.88 -31.33
CA ARG A 139 -13.57 21.48 -30.07
C ARG A 139 -12.61 20.59 -29.29
N ASP A 140 -12.12 21.09 -28.16
CA ASP A 140 -11.35 20.31 -27.21
C ASP A 140 -12.32 19.53 -26.30
N VAL A 141 -12.08 18.22 -26.17
CA VAL A 141 -12.93 17.33 -25.38
C VAL A 141 -12.10 16.56 -24.36
N LYS A 142 -12.60 16.39 -23.14
CA LYS A 142 -11.99 15.51 -22.15
C LYS A 142 -12.10 14.06 -22.59
N VAL A 143 -11.00 13.34 -22.46
CA VAL A 143 -10.90 11.94 -22.86
C VAL A 143 -10.52 11.05 -21.68
N LEU A 144 -11.20 9.91 -21.56
CA LEU A 144 -10.84 8.82 -20.67
C LEU A 144 -10.23 7.69 -21.51
N TYR A 145 -8.96 7.41 -21.32
CA TYR A 145 -8.24 6.42 -22.12
C TYR A 145 -7.73 5.26 -21.28
N HIS A 146 -7.60 4.09 -21.91
CA HIS A 146 -6.96 2.94 -21.31
C HIS A 146 -5.44 3.17 -21.22
N ILE A 147 -4.78 2.71 -20.14
CA ILE A 147 -3.33 2.94 -19.93
C ILE A 147 -2.43 2.41 -21.06
N THR A 148 -2.88 1.39 -21.79
CA THR A 148 -2.17 0.86 -22.97
C THR A 148 -2.59 1.50 -24.30
N GLY A 149 -3.57 2.41 -24.30
CA GLY A 149 -4.11 3.01 -25.52
C GLY A 149 -5.08 2.12 -26.29
N ALA A 150 -5.60 1.05 -25.68
CA ALA A 150 -6.51 0.09 -26.32
C ALA A 150 -7.86 0.69 -26.75
N ILE A 151 -8.39 1.65 -25.98
CA ILE A 151 -9.62 2.37 -26.27
C ILE A 151 -9.59 3.74 -25.59
N THR A 152 -10.26 4.71 -26.20
CA THR A 152 -10.42 6.07 -25.69
C THR A 152 -11.88 6.45 -25.77
N PHE A 153 -12.44 6.93 -24.66
CA PHE A 153 -13.79 7.45 -24.57
C PHE A 153 -13.76 8.96 -24.43
N VAL A 154 -14.70 9.65 -25.06
CA VAL A 154 -14.97 11.05 -24.74
C VAL A 154 -15.79 11.09 -23.45
N ASN A 155 -15.28 11.79 -22.42
CA ASN A 155 -15.87 11.85 -21.09
C ASN A 155 -16.61 13.17 -20.85
N GLU A 156 -17.44 13.55 -21.81
CA GLU A 156 -18.25 14.77 -21.75
C GLU A 156 -19.66 14.51 -22.27
N ILE A 157 -20.61 15.33 -21.83
CA ILE A 157 -21.97 15.36 -22.36
C ILE A 157 -22.17 16.77 -22.92
N PRO A 158 -22.57 16.93 -24.20
CA PRO A 158 -22.71 18.25 -24.83
C PRO A 158 -23.99 18.92 -24.33
N TRP A 159 -23.88 19.67 -23.23
CA TRP A 159 -24.97 20.50 -22.73
C TRP A 159 -25.08 21.77 -23.57
N VAL A 160 -26.28 22.06 -24.07
CA VAL A 160 -26.52 23.26 -24.88
C VAL A 160 -27.74 24.01 -24.36
N ILE A 161 -27.66 25.34 -24.37
CA ILE A 161 -28.78 26.22 -24.07
C ILE A 161 -29.73 26.25 -25.28
N GLU A 162 -30.91 25.67 -25.12
CA GLU A 162 -31.89 25.46 -26.21
C GLU A 162 -32.16 26.69 -27.09
N PRO A 163 -32.53 27.89 -26.56
CA PRO A 163 -32.80 29.04 -27.42
C PRO A 163 -31.57 29.52 -28.21
N VAL A 164 -30.37 29.38 -27.64
CA VAL A 164 -29.11 29.74 -28.32
C VAL A 164 -28.82 28.74 -29.44
N TYR A 165 -29.02 27.45 -29.19
CA TYR A 165 -28.80 26.40 -30.18
C TYR A 165 -29.69 26.57 -31.42
N ILE A 166 -30.97 26.87 -31.21
CA ILE A 166 -31.92 27.11 -32.31
C ILE A 166 -31.50 28.34 -33.11
N ALA A 167 -31.07 29.43 -32.45
CA ALA A 167 -30.62 30.63 -33.13
C ALA A 167 -29.33 30.41 -33.95
N GLN A 168 -28.38 29.62 -33.42
CA GLN A 168 -27.14 29.24 -34.13
C GLN A 168 -27.45 28.43 -35.39
N TRP A 169 -28.33 27.42 -35.28
CA TRP A 169 -28.78 26.65 -36.44
C TRP A 169 -29.56 27.49 -37.44
N GLY A 170 -30.38 28.43 -36.98
CA GLY A 170 -31.08 29.39 -37.87
C GLY A 170 -30.10 30.25 -38.67
N THR A 171 -29.00 30.69 -38.05
CA THR A 171 -27.92 31.43 -38.71
C THR A 171 -27.24 30.55 -39.76
N MET A 172 -26.90 29.31 -39.40
CA MET A 172 -26.26 28.35 -40.29
C MET A 172 -27.14 28.01 -41.50
N TRP A 173 -28.45 27.82 -41.29
CA TRP A 173 -29.42 27.57 -42.36
C TRP A 173 -29.45 28.69 -43.39
N ILE A 174 -29.48 29.95 -42.95
CA ILE A 174 -29.46 31.11 -43.86
C ILE A 174 -28.13 31.18 -44.62
N MET A 175 -27.00 30.95 -43.93
CA MET A 175 -25.68 30.95 -44.56
C MET A 175 -25.56 29.86 -45.64
N MET A 176 -25.92 28.61 -45.32
CA MET A 176 -25.86 27.48 -46.25
C MET A 176 -26.76 27.70 -47.48
N ARG A 177 -27.95 28.28 -47.30
CA ARG A 177 -28.84 28.61 -48.41
C ARG A 177 -28.26 29.69 -49.32
N ARG A 178 -27.73 30.76 -48.72
CA ARG A 178 -27.08 31.84 -49.48
C ARG A 178 -25.86 31.32 -50.25
N GLU A 179 -25.09 30.41 -49.66
CA GLU A 179 -23.94 29.80 -50.33
C GLU A 179 -24.37 28.95 -51.52
N LYS A 180 -25.39 28.10 -51.34
CA LYS A 180 -25.96 27.29 -52.42
C LYS A 180 -26.57 28.14 -53.54
N GLU A 181 -27.21 29.26 -53.20
CA GLU A 181 -27.80 30.18 -54.19
C GLU A 181 -26.75 30.96 -54.99
N ARG A 182 -25.63 31.33 -54.35
CA ARG A 182 -24.57 32.12 -54.97
C ARG A 182 -23.56 31.29 -55.75
N SER A 183 -23.34 30.03 -55.34
CA SER A 183 -22.35 29.17 -55.99
C SER A 183 -22.93 28.46 -57.22
N SER A 184 -22.26 28.60 -58.36
CA SER A 184 -22.61 27.90 -59.61
C SER A 184 -22.18 26.42 -59.61
N THR A 185 -21.31 26.03 -58.69
CA THR A 185 -20.78 24.66 -58.54
C THR A 185 -20.49 24.44 -57.06
N PHE A 186 -20.88 23.29 -56.51
CA PHE A 186 -20.81 23.00 -55.07
C PHE A 186 -19.64 22.07 -54.74
#